data_AF-A0A926ZIK7-F1
#
_entry.id   AF-A0A926ZIK7-F1
#
_cell.length_a   1.000
_cell.length_b   1.000
_cell.length_c   1.000
_cell.angle_alpha   90.00
_cell.angle_beta   90.00
_cell.angle_gamma   90.00
#
_symmetry.space_group_name_H-M   'P 1'
#
loop_
_entity.id
_entity.type
_entity.pdbx_description
1 polymer ?
#
loop_
_entity_poly.entity_id
_entity_poly.type
_entity_poly.pdbx_seq_one_letter_code
_entity_poly.pdbx_strand_id
1 'polypeptide(L)'
;MAKSATGGAFDGVVTPSGLLHQQMWAREKKTNTTKKPETTKPTEPKESKRWTESLEITQNAIPSQVRVVTVGDREADIYELFAQPRRIGSEYLIRAYQKRSVKTATTQTEVEKLPQAIIKTKPIGQLTISLKRTTKRQPRPAKLTIRIATYLLQPPERHPQQSNLKPIKIQVILAQEETPPPKEKPIKWLLVTTLPVTDYQQACLCLKWYSYRWLIERYHYTLKSGCNIENLQLETAKRIERALATYAIVAWRLLWLTYQARNNPETPATQAFQSHEWQALYPTFRTLNCPNRKLRRAKSKA
;
A
#
# COMPACT_ATOMS: atom_id res chain seq x y z
N MET A 1 0.56 5.57 5.38
CA MET A 1 1.22 4.82 6.46
C MET A 1 2.69 4.61 6.12
N ALA A 2 3.58 5.07 6.98
CA ALA A 2 5.01 4.82 6.91
C ALA A 2 5.36 3.43 7.40
N LYS A 3 6.45 2.90 6.86
CA LYS A 3 7.03 1.61 7.21
C LYS A 3 8.54 1.78 7.27
N SER A 4 9.16 1.24 8.30
CA SER A 4 10.61 1.12 8.38
C SER A 4 11.01 -0.32 8.10
N ALA A 5 11.91 -0.52 7.15
CA ALA A 5 12.61 -1.78 6.97
C ALA A 5 14.03 -1.60 7.50
N THR A 6 14.33 -2.21 8.65
CA THR A 6 15.70 -2.38 9.15
C THR A 6 16.16 -3.79 8.79
N GLY A 7 17.26 -3.92 8.04
CA GLY A 7 17.96 -5.20 7.84
C GLY A 7 17.54 -6.04 6.61
N GLY A 8 18.55 -6.52 5.89
CA GLY A 8 18.49 -7.17 4.56
C GLY A 8 18.07 -8.65 4.51
N ALA A 9 17.24 -9.15 5.42
CA ALA A 9 16.73 -10.52 5.32
C ALA A 9 15.42 -10.56 4.51
N PHE A 10 15.28 -11.48 3.56
CA PHE A 10 14.07 -11.68 2.76
C PHE A 10 12.82 -12.02 3.60
N ASP A 11 12.99 -12.46 4.85
CA ASP A 11 11.91 -12.93 5.74
C ASP A 11 11.47 -11.98 6.86
N GLY A 12 12.12 -10.81 7.00
CA GLY A 12 11.71 -9.82 8.01
C GLY A 12 10.29 -9.29 7.77
N VAL A 13 9.43 -9.36 8.78
CA VAL A 13 8.10 -8.74 8.77
C VAL A 13 8.28 -7.24 9.02
N VAL A 14 7.78 -6.39 8.12
CA VAL A 14 7.85 -4.93 8.27
C VAL A 14 6.93 -4.44 9.38
N THR A 15 7.49 -3.64 10.31
CA THR A 15 6.73 -2.96 11.37
C THR A 15 6.20 -1.61 10.86
N PRO A 16 4.90 -1.30 11.03
CA PRO A 16 4.34 0.00 10.67
C PRO A 16 4.80 1.09 11.65
N SER A 17 5.53 2.08 11.16
CA SER A 17 6.18 3.10 12.02
C SER A 17 5.31 4.32 12.30
N GLY A 18 4.28 4.57 11.49
CA GLY A 18 3.40 5.72 11.73
C GLY A 18 2.44 6.04 10.58
N LEU A 19 1.61 7.06 10.80
CA LEU A 19 0.84 7.73 9.76
C LEU A 19 1.55 9.03 9.39
N LEU A 20 1.83 9.22 8.09
CA LEU A 20 2.50 10.44 7.60
C LEU A 20 1.52 11.53 7.19
N HIS A 21 0.40 11.11 6.60
CA HIS A 21 -0.60 12.01 6.05
C HIS A 21 -1.95 11.29 6.02
N GLN A 22 -3.01 12.03 6.29
CA GLN A 22 -4.39 11.61 6.16
C GLN A 22 -5.21 12.82 5.69
N GLN A 23 -5.96 12.63 4.60
CA GLN A 23 -6.85 13.64 4.05
C GLN A 23 -8.30 13.19 4.30
N MET A 24 -9.12 14.09 4.82
CA MET A 24 -10.54 13.88 5.04
C MET A 24 -11.33 14.77 4.08
N TRP A 25 -12.28 14.18 3.37
CA TRP A 25 -13.16 14.90 2.48
C TRP A 25 -14.43 14.07 2.26
N ALA A 26 -15.51 14.72 1.85
CA ALA A 26 -16.78 14.07 1.50
C ALA A 26 -17.12 14.38 0.03
N ARG A 27 -17.63 13.38 -0.68
CA ARG A 27 -18.18 13.61 -2.03
C ARG A 27 -19.42 14.46 -1.93
N GLU A 28 -19.50 15.49 -2.77
CA GLU A 28 -20.77 16.14 -3.03
C GLU A 28 -21.74 15.12 -3.64
N LYS A 29 -22.98 15.10 -3.16
CA LYS A 29 -24.01 14.24 -3.77
C LYS A 29 -24.26 14.76 -5.18
N LYS A 30 -24.06 13.90 -6.18
CA LYS A 30 -24.52 14.20 -7.54
C LYS A 30 -26.03 14.40 -7.49
N THR A 31 -26.48 15.64 -7.71
CA THR A 31 -27.88 15.90 -8.02
C THR A 31 -28.17 15.25 -9.38
N ASN A 32 -29.16 14.36 -9.44
CA ASN A 32 -29.63 13.74 -10.69
C ASN A 32 -30.36 14.79 -11.55
N THR A 33 -29.69 15.87 -11.92
CA THR A 33 -30.19 16.76 -12.97
C THR A 33 -29.68 16.23 -14.31
N THR A 34 -30.59 15.80 -15.15
CA THR A 34 -30.45 15.32 -16.54
C THR A 34 -29.82 16.32 -17.52
N LYS A 35 -29.25 17.43 -17.04
CA LYS A 35 -28.57 18.41 -17.89
C LYS A 35 -27.10 18.03 -18.04
N LYS A 36 -26.65 17.86 -19.29
CA LYS A 36 -25.22 17.81 -19.63
C LYS A 36 -24.52 18.93 -18.88
N PRO A 37 -23.44 18.68 -18.12
CA PRO A 37 -22.73 19.76 -17.46
C PRO A 37 -22.22 20.73 -18.53
N GLU A 38 -22.65 21.99 -18.42
CA GLU A 38 -22.07 23.11 -19.15
C GLU A 38 -20.55 23.07 -18.99
N THR A 39 -19.85 23.20 -20.11
CA THR A 39 -18.39 23.14 -20.28
C THR A 39 -17.63 24.28 -19.58
N THR A 40 -18.29 25.08 -18.75
CA THR A 40 -17.77 26.30 -18.12
C THR A 40 -17.73 26.26 -16.59
N LYS A 41 -18.13 25.16 -15.93
CA LYS A 41 -17.85 25.00 -14.50
C LYS A 41 -16.35 24.72 -14.29
N PRO A 42 -15.66 25.44 -13.37
CA PRO A 42 -14.30 25.08 -12.96
C PRO A 42 -14.30 23.60 -12.60
N THR A 43 -13.50 22.81 -13.31
CA THR A 43 -13.52 21.36 -13.16
C THR A 43 -13.18 21.04 -11.71
N GLU A 44 -14.10 20.40 -10.98
CA GLU A 44 -13.84 19.93 -9.62
C GLU A 44 -12.45 19.26 -9.57
N PRO A 45 -11.68 19.44 -8.47
CA PRO A 45 -10.42 18.75 -8.33
C PRO A 45 -10.70 17.25 -8.41
N LYS A 46 -10.27 16.63 -9.52
CA LYS A 46 -10.41 15.17 -9.72
C LYS A 46 -9.90 14.48 -8.46
N GLU A 47 -10.65 13.50 -7.93
CA GLU A 47 -10.25 12.71 -6.75
C GLU A 47 -8.82 12.14 -6.88
N SER A 48 -8.32 11.98 -8.11
CA SER A 48 -6.94 11.60 -8.43
C SER A 48 -5.87 12.57 -7.91
N LYS A 49 -6.18 13.85 -7.68
CA LYS A 49 -5.24 14.86 -7.13
C LYS A 49 -4.74 14.51 -5.72
N ARG A 50 -5.52 13.73 -4.96
CA ARG A 50 -5.11 13.24 -3.63
C ARG A 50 -3.76 12.54 -3.65
N TRP A 51 -3.42 11.86 -4.75
CA TRP A 51 -2.15 11.15 -4.89
C TRP A 51 -0.97 12.11 -5.05
N THR A 52 -1.13 13.15 -5.86
CA THR A 52 -0.08 14.14 -6.10
C THR A 52 0.15 15.02 -4.88
N GLU A 53 -0.95 15.44 -4.23
CA GLU A 53 -0.91 16.18 -2.96
C GLU A 53 -0.24 15.34 -1.86
N SER A 54 -0.62 14.07 -1.73
CA SER A 54 -0.02 13.16 -0.74
C SER A 54 1.48 12.96 -0.99
N LEU A 55 1.92 12.83 -2.25
CA LEU A 55 3.34 12.70 -2.57
C LEU A 55 4.13 13.95 -2.16
N GLU A 56 3.59 15.13 -2.47
CA GLU A 56 4.21 16.41 -2.12
C GLU A 56 4.34 16.58 -0.60
N ILE A 57 3.26 16.36 0.14
CA ILE A 57 3.26 16.46 1.60
C ILE A 57 4.24 15.48 2.21
N THR A 58 4.21 14.21 1.78
CA THR A 58 5.06 13.17 2.39
C THR A 58 6.53 13.32 2.06
N GLN A 59 6.90 13.77 0.85
CA GLN A 59 8.31 13.99 0.53
C GLN A 59 8.90 15.20 1.26
N ASN A 60 8.08 16.23 1.55
CA ASN A 60 8.50 17.43 2.28
C ASN A 60 8.56 17.19 3.80
N ALA A 61 7.68 16.33 4.32
CA ALA A 61 7.66 15.99 5.75
C ALA A 61 8.83 15.07 6.18
N ILE A 62 9.43 14.33 5.24
CA ILE A 62 10.50 13.37 5.54
C ILE A 62 11.86 13.97 5.17
N PRO A 63 12.85 13.96 6.09
CA PRO A 63 14.19 14.48 5.83
C PRO A 63 14.82 13.91 4.55
N SER A 64 15.58 14.74 3.84
CA SER A 64 16.13 14.40 2.52
C SER A 64 17.09 13.20 2.53
N GLN A 65 17.78 12.98 3.66
CA GLN A 65 18.66 11.83 3.88
C GLN A 65 17.90 10.50 3.96
N VAL A 66 16.59 10.51 4.22
CA VAL A 66 15.76 9.31 4.28
C VAL A 66 15.14 9.08 2.90
N ARG A 67 15.43 7.89 2.33
CA ARG A 67 14.76 7.41 1.13
C ARG A 67 13.31 7.03 1.46
N VAL A 68 12.38 7.51 0.66
CA VAL A 68 10.95 7.21 0.75
C VAL A 68 10.52 6.50 -0.51
N VAL A 69 9.82 5.37 -0.37
CA VAL A 69 9.20 4.66 -1.50
C VAL A 69 7.69 4.70 -1.34
N THR A 70 7.03 5.50 -2.16
CA THR A 70 5.57 5.60 -2.23
C THR A 70 4.99 4.40 -2.97
N VAL A 71 4.36 3.49 -2.24
CA VAL A 71 3.77 2.27 -2.79
C VAL A 71 2.28 2.47 -3.07
N GLY A 72 1.88 2.39 -4.35
CA GLY A 72 0.48 2.58 -4.79
C GLY A 72 -0.08 1.37 -5.52
N ASP A 73 -1.38 1.11 -5.41
CA ASP A 73 -2.05 0.12 -6.25
C ASP A 73 -2.45 0.71 -7.61
N ARG A 74 -3.40 0.05 -8.28
CA ARG A 74 -3.90 0.40 -9.61
C ARG A 74 -4.57 1.77 -9.67
N GLU A 75 -5.08 2.29 -8.56
CA GLU A 75 -5.67 3.63 -8.54
C GLU A 75 -4.62 4.74 -8.60
N ALA A 76 -3.38 4.45 -8.21
CA ALA A 76 -2.25 5.38 -8.32
C ALA A 76 -1.60 5.36 -9.72
N ASP A 77 -2.11 4.53 -10.65
CA ASP A 77 -1.64 4.49 -12.01
C ASP A 77 -2.12 5.74 -12.80
N ILE A 78 -1.51 6.88 -12.52
CA ILE A 78 -1.86 8.22 -13.02
C ILE A 78 -0.60 8.85 -13.62
N TYR A 79 -0.71 9.42 -14.83
CA TYR A 79 0.48 9.95 -15.52
C TYR A 79 1.08 11.15 -14.76
N GLU A 80 0.22 12.03 -14.27
CA GLU A 80 0.56 13.23 -13.51
C GLU A 80 1.35 12.88 -12.25
N LEU A 81 1.04 11.74 -11.60
CA LEU A 81 1.81 11.25 -10.45
C LEU A 81 3.21 10.78 -10.85
N PHE A 82 3.35 10.13 -12.01
CA PHE A 82 4.67 9.75 -12.53
C PHE A 82 5.51 10.97 -12.94
N ALA A 83 4.84 11.98 -13.50
CA ALA A 83 5.42 13.22 -14.02
C ALA A 83 5.79 14.22 -12.91
N GLN A 84 5.15 14.12 -11.75
CA GLN A 84 5.34 15.05 -10.65
C GLN A 84 6.83 15.11 -10.24
N PRO A 85 7.39 16.32 -10.07
CA PRO A 85 8.74 16.50 -9.55
C PRO A 85 8.92 15.83 -8.20
N ARG A 86 10.08 15.20 -8.01
CA ARG A 86 10.45 14.51 -6.78
C ARG A 86 11.83 14.95 -6.32
N ARG A 87 12.01 15.05 -5.02
CA ARG A 87 13.36 15.20 -4.44
C ARG A 87 14.17 13.91 -4.62
N ILE A 88 15.49 14.03 -4.55
CA ILE A 88 16.38 12.87 -4.50
C ILE A 88 15.96 11.97 -3.33
N GLY A 89 15.85 10.66 -3.60
CA GLY A 89 15.40 9.66 -2.64
C GLY A 89 13.90 9.58 -2.42
N SER A 90 13.07 10.38 -3.12
CA SER A 90 11.62 10.21 -3.18
C SER A 90 11.27 9.37 -4.41
N GLU A 91 10.92 8.11 -4.15
CA GLU A 91 10.70 7.07 -5.15
C GLU A 91 9.23 6.63 -5.15
N TYR A 92 8.78 6.02 -6.24
CA TYR A 92 7.48 5.33 -6.26
C TYR A 92 7.60 3.87 -6.67
N LEU A 93 6.62 3.06 -6.26
CA LEU A 93 6.42 1.68 -6.69
C LEU A 93 4.93 1.43 -6.86
N ILE A 94 4.45 1.59 -8.09
CA ILE A 94 3.02 1.67 -8.39
C ILE A 94 2.61 0.49 -9.27
N ARG A 95 1.49 -0.17 -8.96
CA ARG A 95 0.95 -1.23 -9.81
C ARG A 95 0.23 -0.64 -11.01
N ALA A 96 0.75 -0.90 -12.20
CA ALA A 96 0.12 -0.52 -13.44
C ALA A 96 -1.20 -1.27 -13.67
N TYR A 97 -2.12 -0.58 -14.32
CA TYR A 97 -3.44 -1.03 -14.72
C TYR A 97 -3.76 -0.62 -16.16
N GLN A 98 -3.39 0.60 -16.55
CA GLN A 98 -3.68 1.15 -17.86
C GLN A 98 -2.76 0.54 -18.93
N LYS A 99 -3.29 0.41 -20.15
CA LYS A 99 -2.50 0.05 -21.34
C LYS A 99 -1.72 1.28 -21.81
N ARG A 100 -0.71 1.68 -21.05
CA ARG A 100 0.11 2.86 -21.32
C ARG A 100 0.97 2.67 -22.56
N SER A 101 1.14 3.74 -23.33
CA SER A 101 2.06 3.80 -24.47
C SER A 101 3.49 4.01 -23.97
N VAL A 102 4.43 3.20 -24.44
CA VAL A 102 5.86 3.26 -24.07
C VAL A 102 6.73 3.16 -25.33
N LYS A 103 7.92 3.75 -25.25
CA LYS A 103 9.00 3.55 -26.21
C LYS A 103 10.18 2.86 -25.52
N THR A 104 10.85 1.95 -26.20
CA THR A 104 12.08 1.35 -25.69
C THR A 104 13.21 2.36 -25.78
N ALA A 105 14.14 2.35 -24.83
CA ALA A 105 15.27 3.27 -24.86
C ALA A 105 16.17 3.08 -26.10
N THR A 106 16.25 1.86 -26.65
CA THR A 106 17.05 1.50 -27.83
C THR A 106 16.38 1.86 -29.15
N THR A 107 15.06 1.73 -29.26
CA THR A 107 14.28 2.04 -30.47
C THR A 107 13.29 3.15 -30.16
N GLN A 108 13.74 4.41 -30.22
CA GLN A 108 12.93 5.59 -29.89
C GLN A 108 11.80 5.90 -30.90
N THR A 109 11.67 5.08 -31.94
CA THR A 109 10.72 5.28 -33.04
C THR A 109 9.38 4.59 -32.79
N GLU A 110 9.37 3.35 -32.28
CA GLU A 110 8.14 2.56 -32.16
C GLU A 110 7.47 2.72 -30.78
N VAL A 111 6.16 2.98 -30.81
CA VAL A 111 5.31 3.08 -29.62
C VAL A 111 4.57 1.76 -29.44
N GLU A 112 4.76 1.12 -28.29
CA GLU A 112 4.06 -0.11 -27.92
C GLU A 112 3.23 0.08 -26.64
N LYS A 113 2.28 -0.83 -26.39
CA LYS A 113 1.58 -0.85 -25.10
C LYS A 113 2.43 -1.57 -24.06
N LEU A 114 2.58 -0.98 -22.88
CA LEU A 114 3.46 -1.46 -21.82
C LEU A 114 3.33 -2.96 -21.50
N PRO A 115 2.12 -3.53 -21.36
CA PRO A 115 1.98 -4.97 -21.10
C PRO A 115 2.50 -5.86 -22.23
N GLN A 116 2.49 -5.40 -23.49
CA GLN A 116 3.01 -6.14 -24.64
C GLN A 116 4.54 -6.04 -24.70
N ALA A 117 5.06 -4.82 -24.55
CA ALA A 117 6.49 -4.55 -24.60
C ALA A 117 7.27 -5.37 -23.56
N ILE A 118 6.81 -5.40 -22.30
CA ILE A 118 7.53 -6.09 -21.22
C ILE A 118 7.51 -7.61 -21.37
N ILE A 119 6.49 -8.20 -22.01
CA ILE A 119 6.42 -9.67 -22.19
C ILE A 119 7.51 -10.16 -23.17
N LYS A 120 7.89 -9.33 -24.15
CA LYS A 120 8.96 -9.62 -25.11
C LYS A 120 10.36 -9.67 -24.47
N THR A 121 10.51 -9.12 -23.27
CA THR A 121 11.81 -9.07 -22.58
C THR A 121 12.19 -10.43 -22.00
N LYS A 122 13.48 -10.76 -22.03
CA LYS A 122 13.99 -12.03 -21.50
C LYS A 122 13.74 -12.10 -19.99
N PRO A 123 13.20 -13.22 -19.47
CA PRO A 123 13.13 -13.45 -18.03
C PRO A 123 14.50 -13.35 -17.37
N ILE A 124 14.55 -12.71 -16.20
CA ILE A 124 15.79 -12.59 -15.40
C ILE A 124 15.85 -13.60 -14.25
N GLY A 125 14.74 -14.31 -14.00
CA GLY A 125 14.66 -15.32 -12.94
C GLY A 125 13.22 -15.64 -12.54
N GLN A 126 13.09 -16.48 -11.52
CA GLN A 126 11.80 -16.91 -10.97
C GLN A 126 11.76 -16.72 -9.46
N LEU A 127 10.60 -16.36 -8.91
CA LEU A 127 10.36 -16.18 -7.48
C LEU A 127 9.14 -17.00 -7.07
N THR A 128 9.31 -17.87 -6.09
CA THR A 128 8.19 -18.62 -5.50
C THR A 128 7.65 -17.84 -4.30
N ILE A 129 6.36 -17.53 -4.31
CA ILE A 129 5.68 -16.92 -3.17
C ILE A 129 4.64 -17.87 -2.59
N SER A 130 4.57 -17.91 -1.26
CA SER A 130 3.56 -18.68 -0.53
C SER A 130 2.30 -17.85 -0.37
N LEU A 131 1.26 -18.23 -1.10
CA LEU A 131 -0.01 -17.54 -1.05
C LEU A 131 -0.86 -18.05 0.10
N LYS A 132 -1.27 -17.15 1.00
CA LYS A 132 -2.15 -17.49 2.13
C LYS A 132 -3.56 -17.86 1.68
N ARG A 133 -4.30 -18.53 2.56
CA ARG A 133 -5.73 -18.84 2.38
C ARG A 133 -6.53 -17.55 2.18
N THR A 134 -7.52 -17.60 1.30
CA THR A 134 -8.60 -16.60 1.19
C THR A 134 -9.94 -17.32 1.25
N THR A 135 -11.06 -16.57 1.22
CA THR A 135 -12.40 -17.17 1.12
C THR A 135 -12.61 -17.98 -0.15
N LYS A 136 -11.83 -17.71 -1.22
CA LYS A 136 -11.98 -18.32 -2.54
C LYS A 136 -10.84 -19.25 -2.93
N ARG A 137 -9.73 -19.27 -2.19
CA ARG A 137 -8.49 -19.95 -2.59
C ARG A 137 -7.77 -20.59 -1.40
N GLN A 138 -7.37 -21.85 -1.56
CA GLN A 138 -6.54 -22.54 -0.58
C GLN A 138 -5.08 -22.02 -0.59
N PRO A 139 -4.33 -22.20 0.52
CA PRO A 139 -2.90 -21.92 0.51
C PRO A 139 -2.20 -22.70 -0.60
N ARG A 140 -1.33 -22.02 -1.36
CA ARG A 140 -0.52 -22.68 -2.39
C ARG A 140 0.75 -21.89 -2.70
N PRO A 141 1.85 -22.54 -3.11
CA PRO A 141 2.95 -21.84 -3.74
C PRO A 141 2.51 -21.30 -5.11
N ALA A 142 3.08 -20.17 -5.50
CA ALA A 142 2.97 -19.61 -6.85
C ALA A 142 4.34 -19.23 -7.36
N LYS A 143 4.72 -19.78 -8.51
CA LYS A 143 5.99 -19.54 -9.16
C LYS A 143 5.84 -18.40 -10.17
N LEU A 144 6.50 -17.28 -9.89
CA LEU A 144 6.41 -16.07 -10.70
C LEU A 144 7.66 -15.92 -11.55
N THR A 145 7.50 -15.83 -12.87
CA THR A 145 8.57 -15.43 -13.78
C THR A 145 8.73 -13.91 -13.72
N ILE A 146 9.96 -13.44 -13.51
CA ILE A 146 10.29 -12.03 -13.36
C ILE A 146 10.97 -11.52 -14.63
N ARG A 147 10.50 -10.36 -15.10
CA ARG A 147 11.05 -9.59 -16.21
C ARG A 147 11.23 -8.14 -15.77
N ILE A 148 12.29 -7.50 -16.23
CA ILE A 148 12.54 -6.08 -15.98
C ILE A 148 12.88 -5.37 -17.29
N ALA A 149 12.50 -4.10 -17.40
CA ALA A 149 12.93 -3.26 -18.49
C ALA A 149 12.84 -1.77 -18.16
N THR A 150 13.54 -0.98 -18.96
CA THR A 150 13.52 0.48 -18.91
C THR A 150 12.75 1.00 -20.12
N TYR A 151 11.79 1.89 -19.89
CA TYR A 151 10.97 2.48 -20.95
C TYR A 151 10.87 3.99 -20.81
N LEU A 152 10.55 4.67 -21.92
CA LEU A 152 10.05 6.03 -21.92
C LEU A 152 8.52 5.99 -21.98
N LEU A 153 7.88 6.26 -20.85
CA LEU A 153 6.44 6.37 -20.73
C LEU A 153 5.93 7.62 -21.46
N GLN A 154 5.06 7.42 -22.44
CA GLN A 154 4.51 8.51 -23.23
C GLN A 154 3.34 9.19 -22.49
N PRO A 155 3.15 10.51 -22.65
CA PRO A 155 1.94 11.20 -22.21
C PRO A 155 0.68 10.55 -22.78
N PRO A 156 -0.44 10.52 -22.02
CA PRO A 156 -1.71 10.00 -22.55
C PRO A 156 -2.20 10.81 -23.76
N GLU A 157 -2.64 10.12 -24.81
CA GLU A 157 -3.09 10.74 -26.07
C GLU A 157 -4.22 11.74 -25.90
N ARG A 158 -5.14 11.49 -24.96
CA ARG A 158 -6.31 12.34 -24.69
C ARG A 158 -6.08 13.33 -23.54
N HIS A 159 -4.83 13.60 -23.16
CA HIS A 159 -4.54 14.56 -22.11
C HIS A 159 -4.75 16.00 -22.64
N PRO A 160 -5.53 16.87 -21.96
CA PRO A 160 -5.83 18.22 -22.47
C PRO A 160 -4.59 19.09 -22.77
N GLN A 161 -3.50 18.85 -22.04
CA GLN A 161 -2.23 19.58 -22.20
C GLN A 161 -1.11 18.68 -22.76
N GLN A 162 -1.44 17.67 -23.57
CA GLN A 162 -0.49 16.66 -24.04
C GLN A 162 0.78 17.28 -24.67
N SER A 163 0.64 18.35 -25.45
CA SER A 163 1.75 19.05 -26.11
C SER A 163 2.81 19.59 -25.15
N ASN A 164 2.44 19.87 -23.90
CA ASN A 164 3.34 20.40 -22.87
C ASN A 164 3.96 19.31 -22.01
N LEU A 165 3.55 18.05 -22.18
CA LEU A 165 3.99 16.92 -21.39
C LEU A 165 5.15 16.19 -22.06
N LYS A 166 6.11 15.73 -21.25
CA LYS A 166 7.33 15.06 -21.73
C LYS A 166 7.31 13.58 -21.41
N PRO A 167 7.86 12.71 -22.28
CA PRO A 167 8.06 11.30 -21.93
C PRO A 167 8.87 11.14 -20.64
N ILE A 168 8.52 10.16 -19.82
CA ILE A 168 9.14 9.93 -18.51
C ILE A 168 9.88 8.60 -18.53
N LYS A 169 11.16 8.59 -18.16
CA LYS A 169 11.91 7.35 -17.98
C LYS A 169 11.37 6.59 -16.76
N ILE A 170 11.01 5.33 -16.96
CA ILE A 170 10.48 4.44 -15.92
C ILE A 170 11.18 3.08 -15.94
N GLN A 171 11.38 2.49 -14.76
CA GLN A 171 11.68 1.07 -14.63
C GLN A 171 10.38 0.29 -14.48
N VAL A 172 10.32 -0.88 -15.11
CA VAL A 172 9.15 -1.75 -15.06
C VAL A 172 9.56 -3.14 -14.63
N ILE A 173 8.79 -3.71 -13.71
CA ILE A 173 8.92 -5.09 -13.24
C ILE A 173 7.63 -5.82 -13.57
N LEU A 174 7.71 -6.91 -14.32
CA LEU A 174 6.62 -7.86 -14.47
C LEU A 174 6.95 -9.12 -13.67
N ALA A 175 6.14 -9.44 -12.68
CA ALA A 175 6.10 -10.76 -12.04
C ALA A 175 4.78 -11.45 -12.41
N GLN A 176 4.87 -12.55 -13.14
CA GLN A 176 3.70 -13.26 -13.66
C GLN A 176 3.81 -14.76 -13.41
N GLU A 177 2.72 -15.35 -12.91
CA GLU A 177 2.53 -16.80 -12.88
C GLU A 177 2.16 -17.28 -14.28
N GLU A 178 3.10 -17.95 -14.96
CA GLU A 178 2.90 -18.40 -16.35
C GLU A 178 2.06 -19.68 -16.42
N THR A 179 2.21 -20.56 -15.44
CA THR A 179 1.50 -21.84 -15.35
C THR A 179 0.68 -21.90 -14.06
N PRO A 180 -0.44 -21.15 -13.96
CA PRO A 180 -1.31 -21.22 -12.78
C PRO A 180 -2.01 -22.60 -12.70
N PRO A 181 -2.34 -23.09 -11.50
CA PRO A 181 -3.16 -24.29 -11.36
C PRO A 181 -4.51 -24.16 -12.08
N PRO A 182 -5.14 -25.27 -12.50
CA PRO A 182 -6.45 -25.24 -13.12
C PRO A 182 -7.47 -24.50 -12.25
N LYS A 183 -8.31 -23.67 -12.89
CA LYS A 183 -9.36 -22.85 -12.24
C LYS A 183 -8.86 -21.73 -11.31
N GLU A 184 -7.54 -21.54 -11.17
CA GLU A 184 -6.96 -20.42 -10.42
C GLU A 184 -6.68 -19.22 -11.33
N LYS A 185 -6.97 -18.01 -10.86
CA LYS A 185 -6.56 -16.79 -11.58
C LYS A 185 -5.05 -16.59 -11.43
N PRO A 186 -4.29 -16.40 -12.53
CA PRO A 186 -2.85 -16.21 -12.45
C PRO A 186 -2.51 -14.94 -11.70
N ILE A 187 -1.43 -15.00 -10.92
CA ILE A 187 -0.85 -13.80 -10.33
C ILE A 187 -0.13 -13.01 -11.42
N LYS A 188 -0.46 -11.72 -11.50
CA LYS A 188 0.21 -10.77 -12.37
C LYS A 188 0.39 -9.44 -11.67
N TRP A 189 1.63 -9.10 -11.37
CA TRP A 189 2.05 -7.80 -10.89
C TRP A 189 2.90 -7.14 -11.97
N LEU A 190 2.34 -6.10 -12.58
CA LEU A 190 3.07 -5.17 -13.43
C LEU A 190 3.31 -3.92 -12.60
N LEU A 191 4.55 -3.68 -12.20
CA LEU A 191 4.94 -2.59 -11.32
C LEU A 191 5.78 -1.59 -12.10
N VAL A 192 5.53 -0.31 -11.88
CA VAL A 192 6.25 0.83 -12.44
C VAL A 192 6.95 1.52 -11.28
N THR A 193 8.25 1.78 -11.43
CA THR A 193 9.09 2.34 -10.36
C THR A 193 10.16 3.27 -10.91
N THR A 194 10.63 4.17 -10.05
CA THR A 194 11.79 5.04 -10.30
C THR A 194 13.07 4.50 -9.70
N LEU A 195 12.95 3.50 -8.82
CA LEU A 195 14.08 2.78 -8.26
C LEU A 195 14.91 2.19 -9.41
N PRO A 196 16.25 2.26 -9.36
CA PRO A 196 17.09 1.55 -10.31
C PRO A 196 16.90 0.05 -10.08
N VAL A 197 16.41 -0.64 -11.10
CA VAL A 197 16.21 -2.09 -11.10
C VAL A 197 16.89 -2.65 -12.33
N THR A 198 18.08 -3.22 -12.13
CA THR A 198 18.96 -3.77 -13.15
C THR A 198 19.18 -5.28 -13.01
N ASP A 199 18.84 -5.86 -11.85
CA ASP A 199 19.06 -7.27 -11.56
C ASP A 199 17.87 -7.95 -10.86
N TYR A 200 18.00 -9.26 -10.69
CA TYR A 200 16.99 -10.11 -10.05
C TYR A 200 16.77 -9.75 -8.57
N GLN A 201 17.82 -9.47 -7.81
CA GLN A 201 17.72 -9.21 -6.38
C GLN A 201 16.98 -7.91 -6.11
N GLN A 202 17.27 -6.86 -6.87
CA GLN A 202 16.57 -5.57 -6.83
C GLN A 202 15.10 -5.73 -7.22
N ALA A 203 14.80 -6.52 -8.25
CA ALA A 203 13.42 -6.80 -8.64
C ALA A 203 12.64 -7.52 -7.52
N CYS A 204 13.24 -8.54 -6.90
CA CYS A 204 12.64 -9.26 -5.78
C CYS A 204 12.44 -8.36 -4.55
N LEU A 205 13.36 -7.44 -4.27
CA LEU A 205 13.19 -6.44 -3.21
C LEU A 205 11.98 -5.52 -3.45
N CYS A 206 11.79 -5.04 -4.68
CA CYS A 206 10.61 -4.27 -5.07
C CYS A 206 9.33 -5.10 -4.91
N LEU A 207 9.32 -6.35 -5.37
CA LEU A 207 8.16 -7.24 -5.21
C LEU A 207 7.83 -7.47 -3.72
N LYS A 208 8.85 -7.61 -2.87
CA LYS A 208 8.71 -7.69 -1.42
C LYS A 208 8.10 -6.41 -0.84
N TRP A 209 8.60 -5.23 -1.22
CA TRP A 209 8.02 -3.94 -0.79
C TRP A 209 6.56 -3.78 -1.22
N TYR A 210 6.24 -4.16 -2.45
CA TYR A 210 4.87 -4.14 -2.96
C TYR A 210 3.96 -5.12 -2.19
N SER A 211 4.46 -6.27 -1.76
CA SER A 211 3.69 -7.23 -0.96
C SER A 211 3.17 -6.62 0.36
N TYR A 212 3.92 -5.67 0.94
CA TYR A 212 3.51 -4.97 2.15
C TYR A 212 2.42 -3.93 1.93
N ARG A 213 2.01 -3.62 0.69
CA ARG A 213 0.93 -2.64 0.43
C ARG A 213 -0.33 -2.95 1.24
N TRP A 214 -0.68 -4.23 1.39
CA TRP A 214 -1.82 -4.71 2.18
C TRP A 214 -1.82 -4.27 3.65
N LEU A 215 -0.70 -3.81 4.20
CA LEU A 215 -0.65 -3.29 5.57
C LEU A 215 -1.58 -2.08 5.78
N ILE A 216 -1.80 -1.25 4.75
CA ILE A 216 -2.77 -0.14 4.86
C ILE A 216 -4.21 -0.65 4.98
N GLU A 217 -4.54 -1.77 4.33
CA GLU A 217 -5.85 -2.40 4.47
C GLU A 217 -6.01 -2.99 5.86
N ARG A 218 -4.94 -3.56 6.43
CA ARG A 218 -4.95 -3.99 7.83
C ARG A 218 -5.14 -2.82 8.80
N TYR A 219 -4.53 -1.67 8.53
CA TYR A 219 -4.78 -0.45 9.27
C TYR A 219 -6.24 0.00 9.19
N HIS A 220 -6.82 0.04 7.99
CA HIS A 220 -8.24 0.36 7.83
C HIS A 220 -9.14 -0.64 8.57
N TYR A 221 -8.80 -1.93 8.55
CA TYR A 221 -9.50 -2.95 9.33
C TYR A 221 -9.40 -2.69 10.85
N THR A 222 -8.19 -2.40 11.36
CA THR A 222 -8.01 -2.06 12.78
C THR A 222 -8.81 -0.82 13.15
N LEU A 223 -8.80 0.21 12.30
CA LEU A 223 -9.54 1.45 12.55
C LEU A 223 -11.06 1.23 12.55
N LYS A 224 -11.58 0.53 11.53
CA LYS A 224 -13.03 0.32 11.33
C LYS A 224 -13.59 -0.76 12.24
N SER A 225 -13.02 -1.96 12.21
CA SER A 225 -13.54 -3.13 12.92
C SER A 225 -12.87 -3.36 14.28
N GLY A 226 -11.62 -2.92 14.45
CA GLY A 226 -10.94 -3.01 15.75
C GLY A 226 -11.38 -1.91 16.71
N CYS A 227 -11.33 -0.66 16.25
CA CYS A 227 -11.73 0.49 17.05
C CYS A 227 -13.20 0.89 16.88
N ASN A 228 -13.95 0.25 15.97
CA ASN A 228 -15.38 0.50 15.77
C ASN A 228 -15.73 1.97 15.48
N ILE A 229 -14.86 2.69 14.76
CA ILE A 229 -15.08 4.13 14.52
C ILE A 229 -16.37 4.41 13.75
N GLU A 230 -16.80 3.49 12.89
CA GLU A 230 -18.04 3.62 12.10
C GLU A 230 -19.30 3.48 12.97
N ASN A 231 -19.18 3.04 14.23
CA ASN A 231 -20.29 2.92 15.17
C ASN A 231 -20.48 4.16 16.06
N LEU A 232 -19.55 5.13 15.99
CA LEU A 232 -19.65 6.36 16.79
C LEU A 232 -20.88 7.18 16.40
N GLN A 233 -21.73 7.49 17.38
CA GLN A 233 -22.94 8.29 17.20
C GLN A 233 -22.66 9.78 17.45
N LEU A 234 -21.69 10.35 16.73
CA LEU A 234 -21.34 11.76 16.84
C LEU A 234 -22.19 12.61 15.89
N GLU A 235 -22.86 13.62 16.44
CA GLU A 235 -23.88 14.40 15.73
C GLU A 235 -23.36 15.31 14.61
N THR A 236 -22.08 15.70 14.65
CA THR A 236 -21.53 16.68 13.69
C THR A 236 -20.29 16.16 12.99
N ALA A 237 -20.12 16.56 11.72
CA ALA A 237 -18.93 16.24 10.93
C ALA A 237 -17.63 16.62 11.66
N LYS A 238 -17.63 17.78 12.34
CA LYS A 238 -16.44 18.23 13.08
C LYS A 238 -16.08 17.33 14.27
N ARG A 239 -17.08 16.78 14.96
CA ARG A 239 -16.85 15.80 16.04
C ARG A 239 -16.32 14.48 15.47
N ILE A 240 -16.83 14.04 14.32
CA ILE A 240 -16.34 12.85 13.61
C ILE A 240 -14.88 13.05 13.18
N GLU A 241 -14.51 14.21 12.63
CA GLU A 241 -13.12 14.55 12.27
C GLU A 241 -12.17 14.43 13.46
N ARG A 242 -12.55 15.02 14.60
CA ARG A 242 -11.74 14.97 15.83
C ARG A 242 -11.60 13.55 16.34
N ALA A 243 -12.69 12.78 16.35
CA ALA A 243 -12.63 11.37 16.72
C ALA A 243 -11.73 10.58 15.77
N LEU A 244 -11.84 10.79 14.45
CA LEU A 244 -11.00 10.11 13.48
C LEU A 244 -9.51 10.40 13.69
N ALA A 245 -9.14 11.65 13.99
CA ALA A 245 -7.75 12.01 14.29
C ALA A 245 -7.20 11.21 15.49
N THR A 246 -7.94 11.14 16.59
CA THR A 246 -7.54 10.38 17.79
C THR A 246 -7.47 8.88 17.49
N TYR A 247 -8.51 8.33 16.86
CA TYR A 247 -8.61 6.91 16.56
C TYR A 247 -7.59 6.46 15.51
N ALA A 248 -7.15 7.33 14.60
CA ALA A 248 -6.09 7.04 13.66
C ALA A 248 -4.77 6.70 14.39
N ILE A 249 -4.43 7.47 15.42
CA ILE A 249 -3.25 7.23 16.26
C ILE A 249 -3.39 5.91 17.03
N VAL A 250 -4.56 5.69 17.66
CA VAL A 250 -4.84 4.45 18.40
C VAL A 250 -4.77 3.23 17.49
N ALA A 251 -5.43 3.27 16.32
CA ALA A 251 -5.46 2.16 15.36
C ALA A 251 -4.05 1.84 14.84
N TRP A 252 -3.24 2.86 14.56
CA TRP A 252 -1.84 2.65 14.21
C TRP A 252 -1.07 2.00 15.36
N ARG A 253 -1.19 2.50 16.60
CA ARG A 253 -0.46 1.96 17.76
C ARG A 253 -0.82 0.50 18.04
N LEU A 254 -2.11 0.14 17.94
CA LEU A 254 -2.58 -1.24 18.05
C LEU A 254 -1.97 -2.14 16.96
N LEU A 255 -1.91 -1.63 15.72
CA LEU A 255 -1.27 -2.35 14.63
C LEU A 255 0.24 -2.51 14.86
N TRP A 256 0.93 -1.46 15.31
CA TRP A 256 2.35 -1.51 15.66
C TRP A 256 2.62 -2.53 16.76
N LEU A 257 1.88 -2.50 17.88
CA LEU A 257 1.97 -3.46 18.98
C LEU A 257 1.84 -4.91 18.48
N THR A 258 0.85 -5.15 17.61
CA THR A 258 0.60 -6.48 17.03
C THR A 258 1.79 -6.99 16.23
N TYR A 259 2.44 -6.12 15.46
CA TYR A 259 3.61 -6.50 14.66
C TYR A 259 4.87 -6.62 15.50
N GLN A 260 5.07 -5.74 16.50
CA GLN A 260 6.18 -5.86 17.44
C GLN A 260 6.14 -7.16 18.24
N ALA A 261 4.98 -7.53 18.77
CA ALA A 261 4.83 -8.78 19.53
C ALA A 261 5.07 -10.03 18.65
N ARG A 262 4.77 -9.97 17.34
CA ARG A 262 5.05 -11.08 16.42
C ARG A 262 6.52 -11.16 16.01
N ASN A 263 7.17 -10.01 15.87
CA ASN A 263 8.53 -9.92 15.38
C ASN A 263 9.56 -10.11 16.50
N ASN A 264 9.23 -9.64 17.71
CA ASN A 264 10.11 -9.63 18.87
C ASN A 264 9.33 -10.06 20.13
N PRO A 265 8.86 -11.33 20.22
CA PRO A 265 7.97 -11.80 21.28
C PRO A 265 8.57 -11.70 22.69
N GLU A 266 9.89 -11.82 22.80
CA GLU A 266 10.62 -11.73 24.08
C GLU A 266 10.84 -10.29 24.56
N THR A 267 10.39 -9.29 23.78
CA THR A 267 10.57 -7.88 24.14
C THR A 267 9.71 -7.52 25.35
N PRO A 268 10.28 -6.92 26.41
CA PRO A 268 9.52 -6.49 27.57
C PRO A 268 8.41 -5.51 27.21
N ALA A 269 7.24 -5.67 27.84
CA ALA A 269 6.10 -4.76 27.65
C ALA A 269 6.43 -3.30 28.00
N THR A 270 7.44 -3.07 28.84
CA THR A 270 7.94 -1.73 29.21
C THR A 270 8.50 -0.93 28.03
N GLN A 271 8.84 -1.56 26.90
CA GLN A 271 9.19 -0.83 25.68
C GLN A 271 7.97 -0.17 25.02
N ALA A 272 6.78 -0.67 25.29
CA ALA A 272 5.54 -0.24 24.66
C ALA A 272 4.57 0.45 25.63
N PHE A 273 4.74 0.24 26.93
CA PHE A 273 3.84 0.72 27.97
C PHE A 273 4.63 1.33 29.12
N GLN A 274 4.12 2.44 29.65
CA GLN A 274 4.58 3.02 30.91
C GLN A 274 4.27 2.07 32.07
N SER A 275 4.95 2.27 33.20
CA SER A 275 4.82 1.39 34.38
C SER A 275 3.37 1.19 34.82
N HIS A 276 2.60 2.28 34.93
CA HIS A 276 1.20 2.21 35.34
C HIS A 276 0.29 1.55 34.28
N GLU A 277 0.59 1.70 32.99
CA GLU A 277 -0.21 1.12 31.90
C GLU A 277 -0.12 -0.41 31.90
N TRP A 278 1.10 -0.97 31.93
CA TRP A 278 1.24 -2.43 31.91
C TRP A 278 0.80 -3.07 33.23
N GLN A 279 1.02 -2.39 34.36
CA GLN A 279 0.54 -2.86 35.67
C GLN A 279 -0.99 -2.92 35.73
N ALA A 280 -1.69 -1.95 35.13
CA ALA A 280 -3.15 -1.98 35.03
C ALA A 280 -3.65 -3.12 34.12
N LEU A 281 -2.91 -3.44 33.06
CA LEU A 281 -3.26 -4.52 32.12
C LEU A 281 -2.94 -5.93 32.67
N TYR A 282 -1.90 -6.06 33.49
CA TYR A 282 -1.39 -7.35 33.97
C TYR A 282 -2.44 -8.25 34.65
N PRO A 283 -3.31 -7.75 35.57
CA PRO A 283 -4.36 -8.56 36.18
C PRO A 283 -5.34 -9.17 35.16
N THR A 284 -5.68 -8.40 34.12
CA THR A 284 -6.61 -8.82 33.06
C THR A 284 -6.03 -9.99 32.25
N PHE A 285 -4.75 -9.96 31.92
CA PHE A 285 -4.11 -11.04 31.15
C PHE A 285 -3.70 -12.24 32.00
N ARG A 286 -3.32 -12.03 33.27
CA ARG A 286 -3.04 -13.13 34.21
C ARG A 286 -4.26 -14.03 34.43
N THR A 287 -5.47 -13.45 34.43
CA THR A 287 -6.72 -14.22 34.56
C THR A 287 -7.14 -14.96 33.28
N LEU A 288 -6.72 -14.48 32.10
CA LEU A 288 -6.98 -15.11 30.80
C LEU A 288 -6.08 -16.32 30.52
N ASN A 289 -4.82 -16.28 30.99
CA ASN A 289 -3.87 -17.38 30.83
C ASN A 289 -3.97 -18.48 31.91
N CYS A 290 -4.99 -18.42 32.78
CA CYS A 290 -5.22 -19.42 33.81
C CYS A 290 -6.16 -20.52 33.24
N PRO A 291 -5.72 -21.79 33.05
CA PRO A 291 -6.50 -22.80 32.33
C PRO A 291 -7.78 -23.31 33.03
N ASN A 292 -8.22 -22.70 34.14
CA ASN A 292 -9.30 -23.28 34.96
C ASN A 292 -10.19 -22.24 35.62
N ARG A 293 -11.09 -21.62 34.84
CA ARG A 293 -12.23 -20.85 35.39
C ARG A 293 -13.60 -21.48 35.13
N LYS A 294 -13.67 -22.65 34.47
CA LYS A 294 -14.92 -23.43 34.34
C LYS A 294 -15.22 -24.35 35.54
N LEU A 295 -14.27 -24.60 36.45
CA LEU A 295 -14.46 -25.52 37.59
C LEU A 295 -14.88 -24.84 38.92
N ARG A 296 -14.96 -23.50 38.97
CA ARG A 296 -15.24 -22.78 40.23
C ARG A 296 -16.71 -22.40 40.47
N ARG A 297 -17.63 -22.70 39.54
CA ARG A 297 -19.09 -22.49 39.72
C ARG A 297 -19.87 -23.73 40.13
N ALA A 298 -19.23 -24.90 40.23
CA ALA A 298 -19.89 -26.15 40.63
C ALA A 298 -19.71 -26.53 42.12
N LYS A 299 -19.04 -25.69 42.94
CA LYS A 299 -18.82 -25.96 44.38
C LYS A 299 -19.35 -24.87 45.31
N SER A 300 -20.44 -24.19 44.93
CA SER A 300 -21.21 -23.35 45.87
C SER A 300 -22.70 -23.74 45.95
N LYS A 301 -23.01 -24.99 45.58
CA LYS A 301 -24.29 -25.65 45.86
C LYS A 301 -24.00 -27.08 46.29
N ALA A 302 -23.54 -27.22 47.52
CA ALA A 302 -23.64 -28.40 48.36
C ALA A 302 -23.62 -27.88 49.80
#